data_AF-A0A653JMP2-F1
#
_entry.id   AF-A0A653JMP2-F1
#
_cell.length_a   1.000
_cell.length_b   1.000
_cell.length_c   1.000
_cell.angle_alpha   90.00
_cell.angle_beta   90.00
_cell.angle_gamma   90.00
#
_symmetry.space_group_name_H-M   'P 1'
#
loop_
_entity.id
_entity.type
_entity.pdbx_description
1 polymer ?
#
loop_
_entity_poly.entity_id
_entity_poly.type
_entity_poly.pdbx_seq_one_letter_code
_entity_poly.pdbx_strand_id
1 'polypeptide(L)'
;MTDISPSQYGTLARRLKQYIKFYGGWSAIFSSPFFWLAFFICMINYTMWDSEAWLPLAQSLLPNLLGFSLGTYAILFSIINNRLKRALREVPNSRGIPYLFEMNATFFHFLITQVVALIWTFIYTGTLWFDILTYAKLEPEVLVQVLFALKMSGGFIGMLLLVYSTTLIIAAAMVVYRLAMIKEPN
;
A
#
# COMPACT_ATOMS: atom_id res chain seq x y z
N MET A 1 29.55 4.54 4.30
CA MET A 1 29.64 3.59 3.17
C MET A 1 29.23 2.23 3.71
N THR A 2 27.95 1.89 3.58
CA THR A 2 27.36 0.68 4.19
C THR A 2 27.75 -0.55 3.40
N ASP A 3 28.45 -1.45 4.07
CA ASP A 3 28.74 -2.82 3.61
C ASP A 3 27.42 -3.60 3.56
N ILE A 4 26.76 -3.61 2.40
CA ILE A 4 25.53 -4.38 2.16
C ILE A 4 25.94 -5.83 1.94
N SER A 5 26.15 -6.57 3.04
CA SER A 5 26.44 -8.00 2.94
C SER A 5 25.25 -8.77 2.35
N PRO A 6 25.47 -9.86 1.58
CA PRO A 6 24.43 -10.71 0.99
C PRO A 6 23.36 -11.21 1.98
N SER A 7 23.66 -11.18 3.29
CA SER A 7 22.75 -11.54 4.38
C SER A 7 21.55 -10.59 4.58
N GLN A 8 21.68 -9.32 4.16
CA GLN A 8 20.63 -8.31 4.37
C GLN A 8 19.41 -8.54 3.47
N TYR A 9 19.63 -8.89 2.20
CA TYR A 9 18.56 -9.20 1.26
C TYR A 9 17.74 -10.42 1.70
N GLY A 10 18.41 -11.49 2.17
CA GLY A 10 17.74 -12.68 2.70
C GLY A 10 16.87 -12.36 3.93
N THR A 11 17.34 -11.45 4.79
CA THR A 11 16.57 -11.01 5.97
C THR A 11 15.35 -10.18 5.57
N LEU A 12 15.49 -9.27 4.60
CA LEU A 12 14.39 -8.46 4.09
C LEU A 12 13.31 -9.34 3.44
N ALA A 13 13.70 -10.23 2.53
CA ALA A 13 12.78 -11.14 1.85
C ALA A 13 12.00 -12.01 2.84
N ARG A 14 12.67 -12.52 3.89
CA ARG A 14 12.02 -13.28 4.96
C ARG A 14 10.98 -12.45 5.72
N ARG A 15 11.30 -11.19 6.05
CA ARG A 15 10.36 -10.28 6.73
C ARG A 15 9.16 -9.93 5.86
N LEU A 16 9.37 -9.69 4.56
CA LEU A 16 8.28 -9.46 3.61
C LEU A 16 7.37 -10.68 3.47
N LYS A 17 7.94 -11.89 3.38
CA LYS A 17 7.16 -13.13 3.33
C LYS A 17 6.33 -13.34 4.60
N GLN A 18 6.89 -13.03 5.77
CA GLN A 18 6.16 -13.07 7.03
C GLN A 18 5.03 -12.04 7.08
N TYR A 19 5.30 -10.80 6.64
CA TYR A 19 4.28 -9.76 6.53
C TYR A 19 3.10 -10.21 5.66
N ILE A 20 3.37 -10.72 4.44
CA ILE A 20 2.33 -11.20 3.53
C ILE A 20 1.51 -12.30 4.21
N LYS A 21 2.16 -13.24 4.89
CA LYS A 21 1.47 -14.31 5.65
C LYS A 21 0.59 -13.75 6.76
N PHE A 22 1.08 -12.80 7.55
CA PHE A 22 0.35 -12.23 8.69
C PHE A 22 -0.82 -11.33 8.26
N TYR A 23 -0.70 -10.64 7.13
CA TYR A 23 -1.78 -9.87 6.56
C TYR A 23 -2.92 -10.78 6.07
N GLY A 24 -2.59 -11.88 5.37
CA GLY A 24 -3.56 -12.85 4.84
C GLY A 24 -3.26 -13.36 3.44
N GLY A 25 -2.04 -13.12 2.95
CA GLY A 25 -1.61 -13.45 1.61
C GLY A 25 -2.03 -12.42 0.57
N TRP A 26 -1.64 -12.66 -0.68
CA TRP A 26 -2.08 -11.86 -1.83
C TRP A 26 -3.58 -11.96 -2.07
N SER A 27 -4.17 -13.13 -1.78
CA SER A 27 -5.62 -13.33 -1.88
C SER A 27 -6.42 -12.38 -0.97
N ALA A 28 -5.90 -12.05 0.21
CA ALA A 28 -6.56 -11.12 1.12
C ALA A 28 -6.58 -9.68 0.58
N ILE A 29 -5.66 -9.30 -0.31
CA ILE A 29 -5.67 -7.98 -0.94
C ILE A 29 -6.85 -7.90 -1.92
N PHE A 30 -6.94 -8.85 -2.85
CA PHE A 30 -7.98 -8.86 -3.88
C PHE A 30 -9.36 -9.26 -3.35
N SER A 31 -9.43 -9.97 -2.22
CA SER A 31 -10.69 -10.32 -1.55
C SER A 31 -11.15 -9.25 -0.55
N SER A 32 -10.34 -8.21 -0.31
CA SER A 32 -10.66 -7.17 0.66
C SER A 32 -11.84 -6.32 0.20
N PRO A 33 -12.83 -6.02 1.07
CA PRO A 33 -13.92 -5.11 0.73
C PRO A 33 -13.40 -3.71 0.38
N PHE A 34 -12.26 -3.29 0.94
CA PHE A 34 -11.63 -2.00 0.63
C PHE A 34 -11.06 -1.97 -0.79
N PHE A 35 -10.53 -3.08 -1.29
CA PHE A 35 -10.03 -3.18 -2.65
C PHE A 35 -11.18 -3.04 -3.65
N TRP A 36 -12.29 -3.76 -3.43
CA TRP A 36 -13.46 -3.67 -4.30
C TRP A 36 -14.12 -2.29 -4.24
N LEU A 37 -14.23 -1.69 -3.05
CA LEU A 37 -14.70 -0.31 -2.92
C LEU A 37 -13.83 0.65 -3.73
N ALA A 38 -12.51 0.54 -3.62
CA ALA A 38 -11.58 1.37 -4.38
C ALA A 38 -11.70 1.13 -5.89
N PHE A 39 -11.86 -0.12 -6.31
CA PHE A 39 -12.08 -0.49 -7.71
C PHE A 39 -13.35 0.15 -8.27
N PHE A 40 -14.48 0.06 -7.57
CA PHE A 40 -15.73 0.69 -8.01
C PHE A 40 -15.63 2.21 -8.07
N ILE A 41 -15.01 2.85 -7.07
CA ILE A 41 -14.75 4.30 -7.09
C ILE A 41 -13.88 4.68 -8.29
N CYS A 42 -12.84 3.89 -8.60
CA CYS A 42 -11.97 4.11 -9.74
C CYS A 42 -12.70 3.98 -11.08
N MET A 43 -13.59 2.99 -11.21
CA MET A 43 -14.39 2.78 -12.43
C MET A 43 -15.41 3.90 -12.65
N ILE A 44 -16.05 4.38 -11.58
CA ILE A 44 -16.99 5.51 -11.67
C ILE A 44 -16.26 6.81 -12.05
N ASN A 45 -15.06 7.03 -11.50
CA ASN A 45 -14.26 8.22 -11.75
C ASN A 45 -13.35 8.08 -12.98
N TYR A 46 -13.89 7.58 -14.09
CA TYR A 46 -13.02 7.20 -15.20
C TYR A 46 -12.26 8.37 -15.85
N THR A 47 -12.90 9.53 -15.87
CA THR A 47 -12.32 10.78 -16.37
C THR A 47 -11.06 11.18 -15.60
N MET A 48 -10.92 10.83 -14.33
CA MET A 48 -9.76 11.22 -13.53
C MET A 48 -8.48 10.51 -13.92
N TRP A 49 -8.55 9.24 -14.37
CA TRP A 49 -7.36 8.53 -14.83
C TRP A 49 -7.01 8.84 -16.28
N ASP A 50 -8.00 9.12 -17.13
CA ASP A 50 -7.75 9.54 -18.53
C ASP A 50 -7.13 10.96 -18.63
N SER A 51 -7.64 11.90 -17.82
CA SER A 51 -7.14 13.28 -17.75
C SER A 51 -5.87 13.45 -16.89
N GLU A 52 -5.34 12.37 -16.33
CA GLU A 52 -4.17 12.36 -15.43
C GLU A 52 -4.34 13.20 -14.15
N ALA A 53 -5.55 13.66 -13.84
CA ALA A 53 -5.84 14.48 -12.65
C ALA A 53 -5.51 13.77 -11.32
N TRP A 54 -5.46 12.43 -11.33
CA TRP A 54 -5.03 11.62 -10.19
C TRP A 54 -3.56 11.86 -9.81
N LEU A 55 -2.70 12.25 -10.75
CA LEU A 55 -1.26 12.37 -10.54
C LEU A 55 -0.89 13.52 -9.59
N PRO A 56 -1.26 14.79 -9.84
CA PRO A 56 -0.98 15.88 -8.91
C PRO A 56 -1.74 15.72 -7.59
N LEU A 57 -2.92 15.08 -7.62
CA LEU A 57 -3.66 14.75 -6.41
C LEU A 57 -2.88 13.74 -5.54
N ALA A 58 -2.35 12.66 -6.13
CA ALA A 58 -1.54 11.69 -5.40
C ALA A 58 -0.26 12.31 -4.82
N GLN A 59 0.44 13.14 -5.60
CA GLN A 59 1.68 13.79 -5.17
C GLN A 59 1.47 14.79 -4.02
N SER A 60 0.30 15.43 -3.94
CA SER A 60 -0.03 16.37 -2.86
C SER A 60 -0.63 15.69 -1.63
N LEU A 61 -1.42 14.64 -1.83
CA LEU A 61 -2.18 13.99 -0.75
C LEU A 61 -1.38 12.87 -0.04
N LEU A 62 -0.67 12.02 -0.79
CA LEU A 62 0.01 10.85 -0.22
C LEU A 62 1.12 11.20 0.78
N PRO A 63 2.00 12.21 0.56
CA PRO A 63 3.02 12.55 1.55
C PRO A 63 2.43 12.98 2.90
N ASN A 64 1.33 13.74 2.87
CA ASN A 64 0.63 14.17 4.07
C ASN A 64 0.01 12.98 4.80
N LEU A 65 -0.66 12.08 4.07
CA LEU A 65 -1.20 10.86 4.64
C LEU A 65 -0.12 9.94 5.21
N LEU A 66 1.00 9.78 4.51
CA LEU A 66 2.15 8.98 4.97
C LEU A 66 2.70 9.52 6.29
N GLY A 67 2.91 10.84 6.37
CA GLY A 67 3.37 11.51 7.58
C GLY A 67 2.41 11.30 8.76
N PHE A 68 1.11 11.51 8.54
CA PHE A 68 0.09 11.28 9.57
C PHE A 68 -0.01 9.80 9.98
N SER A 69 0.08 8.89 9.03
CA SER A 69 -0.01 7.45 9.25
C SER A 69 1.18 6.92 10.06
N LEU A 70 2.39 7.38 9.74
CA LEU A 70 3.60 7.06 10.50
C LEU A 70 3.55 7.68 11.91
N GLY A 71 3.11 8.92 12.04
CA GLY A 71 2.93 9.59 13.33
C GLY A 71 1.93 8.85 14.23
N THR A 72 0.77 8.48 13.67
CA THR A 72 -0.25 7.70 14.38
C THR A 72 0.31 6.35 14.81
N TYR A 73 1.03 5.65 13.93
CA TYR A 73 1.65 4.37 14.25
C TYR A 73 2.69 4.47 15.37
N ALA A 74 3.52 5.52 15.35
CA ALA A 74 4.52 5.78 16.40
C ALA A 74 3.87 6.08 17.75
N ILE A 75 2.85 6.94 17.78
CA ILE A 75 2.08 7.25 18.99
C ILE A 75 1.42 5.98 19.54
N LEU A 76 0.75 5.22 18.69
CA LEU A 76 0.10 3.96 19.07
C LEU A 76 1.11 3.01 19.73
N PHE A 77 2.28 2.82 19.12
CA PHE A 77 3.33 1.95 19.65
C PHE A 77 3.95 2.43 20.96
N SER A 78 3.97 3.74 21.17
CA SER A 78 4.41 4.37 22.42
C SER A 78 3.41 4.14 23.55
N ILE A 79 2.11 4.12 23.25
CA ILE A 79 1.05 3.91 24.23
C ILE A 79 0.96 2.43 24.65
N ILE A 80 1.20 1.49 23.73
CA ILE A 80 1.11 0.05 24.03
C ILE A 80 2.27 -0.37 24.96
N ASN A 81 1.93 -0.63 26.23
CA ASN A 81 2.85 -1.13 27.24
C ASN A 81 3.28 -2.60 26.99
N ASN A 82 4.33 -3.05 27.68
CA ASN A 82 4.87 -4.40 27.49
C ASN A 82 3.89 -5.52 27.88
N ARG A 83 3.01 -5.27 28.86
CA ARG A 83 1.97 -6.22 29.29
C ARG A 83 0.95 -6.46 28.18
N LEU A 84 0.47 -5.38 27.55
CA LEU A 84 -0.46 -5.43 26.42
C LEU A 84 0.18 -6.05 25.18
N LYS A 85 1.45 -5.72 24.86
CA LYS A 85 2.20 -6.38 23.78
C LYS A 85 2.27 -7.89 24.00
N ARG A 86 2.50 -8.33 25.23
CA ARG A 86 2.55 -9.76 25.58
C ARG A 86 1.19 -10.42 25.44
N ALA A 87 0.14 -9.82 25.98
CA ALA A 87 -1.22 -10.33 25.86
C ALA A 87 -1.65 -10.48 24.39
N LEU A 88 -1.41 -9.46 23.56
CA LEU A 88 -1.71 -9.48 22.12
C LEU A 88 -0.88 -10.51 21.34
N ARG A 89 0.27 -10.94 21.87
CA ARG A 89 1.12 -11.97 21.28
C ARG A 89 0.68 -13.38 21.67
N GLU A 90 0.05 -13.53 22.84
CA GLU A 90 -0.40 -14.82 23.38
C GLU A 90 -1.78 -15.23 22.82
N VAL A 91 -2.62 -14.27 22.41
CA VAL A 91 -3.95 -14.56 21.85
C VAL A 91 -3.91 -14.63 20.31
N PRO A 92 -4.12 -15.81 19.70
CA PRO A 92 -4.26 -15.94 18.25
C PRO A 92 -5.65 -15.53 17.77
N ASN A 93 -5.73 -15.03 16.54
CA ASN A 93 -6.97 -14.84 15.81
C ASN A 93 -7.51 -16.18 15.25
N SER A 94 -8.62 -16.12 14.52
CA SER A 94 -9.24 -17.28 13.83
C SER A 94 -8.32 -17.99 12.83
N ARG A 95 -7.22 -17.37 12.40
CA ARG A 95 -6.22 -17.93 11.48
C ARG A 95 -5.00 -18.50 12.23
N GLY A 96 -5.01 -18.53 13.56
CA GLY A 96 -3.87 -18.96 14.37
C GLY A 96 -2.73 -17.92 14.42
N ILE A 97 -2.99 -16.68 14.02
CA ILE A 97 -2.00 -15.60 13.97
C ILE A 97 -2.21 -14.69 15.18
N PRO A 98 -1.18 -14.42 16.00
CA PRO A 98 -1.29 -13.46 17.10
C PRO A 98 -1.80 -12.09 16.66
N TYR A 99 -2.73 -11.51 17.43
CA TYR A 99 -3.33 -10.21 17.11
C TYR A 99 -2.29 -9.10 16.93
N LEU A 100 -1.20 -9.12 17.70
CA LEU A 100 -0.10 -8.17 17.55
C LEU A 100 0.50 -8.19 16.13
N PHE A 101 0.68 -9.38 15.55
CA PHE A 101 1.27 -9.50 14.21
C PHE A 101 0.28 -9.14 13.11
N GLU A 102 -1.01 -9.47 13.27
CA GLU A 102 -2.05 -9.02 12.35
C GLU A 102 -2.14 -7.48 12.32
N MET A 103 -2.17 -6.85 13.51
CA MET A 103 -2.21 -5.40 13.65
C MET A 103 -1.02 -4.76 12.94
N ASN A 104 0.19 -5.23 13.21
CA ASN A 104 1.40 -4.70 12.59
C ASN A 104 1.40 -4.90 11.07
N ALA A 105 0.96 -6.08 10.61
CA ALA A 105 0.86 -6.36 9.18
C ALA A 105 -0.18 -5.46 8.49
N THR A 106 -1.29 -5.14 9.16
CA THR A 106 -2.34 -4.26 8.63
C THR A 106 -1.84 -2.82 8.51
N PHE A 107 -1.21 -2.28 9.56
CA PHE A 107 -0.59 -0.95 9.50
C PHE A 107 0.54 -0.88 8.47
N PHE A 108 1.38 -1.93 8.40
CA PHE A 108 2.44 -1.99 7.41
C PHE A 108 1.89 -2.07 5.99
N HIS A 109 0.82 -2.84 5.74
CA HIS A 109 0.14 -2.89 4.44
C HIS A 109 -0.40 -1.52 4.05
N PHE A 110 -1.03 -0.82 4.98
CA PHE A 110 -1.53 0.53 4.80
C PHE A 110 -0.41 1.50 4.37
N LEU A 111 0.70 1.53 5.12
CA LEU A 111 1.86 2.38 4.81
C LEU A 111 2.51 2.02 3.48
N ILE A 112 2.79 0.73 3.24
CA ILE A 112 3.51 0.31 2.03
C ILE A 112 2.66 0.55 0.77
N THR A 113 1.34 0.41 0.86
CA THR A 113 0.44 0.71 -0.26
C THR A 113 0.48 2.19 -0.64
N GLN A 114 0.53 3.10 0.35
CA GLN A 114 0.71 4.54 0.09
C GLN A 114 2.08 4.84 -0.53
N VAL A 115 3.16 4.20 -0.04
CA VAL A 115 4.50 4.34 -0.61
C VAL A 115 4.52 3.83 -2.06
N VAL A 116 3.92 2.67 -2.34
CA VAL A 116 3.83 2.11 -3.69
C VAL A 116 3.03 3.03 -4.61
N ALA A 117 1.92 3.60 -4.13
CA ALA A 117 1.13 4.58 -4.89
C ALA A 117 1.97 5.81 -5.24
N LEU A 118 2.77 6.33 -4.29
CA LEU A 118 3.64 7.47 -4.53
C LEU A 118 4.79 7.13 -5.48
N ILE A 119 5.44 5.98 -5.32
CA ILE A 119 6.47 5.48 -6.26
C ILE A 119 5.88 5.34 -7.66
N TRP A 120 4.64 4.87 -7.79
CA TRP A 120 3.96 4.77 -9.07
C TRP A 120 3.81 6.13 -9.75
N THR A 121 3.56 7.23 -9.02
CA THR A 121 3.52 8.58 -9.61
C THR A 121 4.83 8.93 -10.30
N PHE A 122 5.97 8.62 -9.69
CA PHE A 122 7.29 8.89 -10.26
C PHE A 122 7.57 8.02 -11.49
N ILE A 123 7.19 6.74 -11.44
CA ILE A 123 7.33 5.82 -12.56
C ILE A 123 6.46 6.27 -13.75
N TYR A 124 5.22 6.68 -13.47
CA TYR A 124 4.28 7.16 -14.49
C TYR A 124 4.80 8.42 -15.20
N THR A 125 5.39 9.36 -14.45
CA THR A 125 6.02 10.57 -15.03
C THR A 125 7.37 10.33 -15.68
N GLY A 126 7.96 9.15 -15.51
CA GLY A 126 9.31 8.85 -15.99
C GLY A 126 9.39 8.77 -17.51
N THR A 127 10.46 9.33 -18.09
CA THR A 127 10.68 9.33 -19.55
C THR A 127 11.17 8.00 -20.10
N LEU A 128 11.58 7.07 -19.23
CA LEU A 128 12.27 5.83 -19.62
C LEU A 128 11.47 5.00 -20.64
N TRP A 129 10.14 4.93 -20.49
CA TRP A 129 9.30 4.20 -21.46
C TRP A 129 9.21 4.93 -22.80
N PHE A 130 9.12 6.26 -22.78
CA PHE A 130 9.11 7.08 -23.99
C PHE A 130 10.44 6.95 -24.75
N ASP A 131 11.56 7.00 -24.03
CA ASP A 131 12.90 6.87 -24.60
C ASP A 131 13.10 5.48 -25.22
N ILE A 132 12.80 4.40 -24.46
CA ILE A 132 12.92 3.01 -24.96
C ILE A 132 12.10 2.79 -26.23
N LEU A 133 10.84 3.25 -26.23
CA LEU A 133 9.94 3.04 -27.37
C LEU A 133 10.34 3.86 -28.59
N THR A 134 10.93 5.04 -28.39
CA THR A 134 11.47 5.88 -29.47
C THR A 134 12.73 5.26 -30.09
N TYR A 135 13.62 4.69 -29.27
CA TYR A 135 14.82 3.98 -29.75
C TYR A 135 14.51 2.64 -30.41
N ALA A 136 13.38 2.01 -30.09
CA ALA A 136 12.98 0.71 -30.63
C ALA A 136 12.61 0.72 -32.13
N LYS A 137 12.61 1.90 -32.80
CA LYS A 137 12.28 2.05 -34.23
C LYS A 137 10.96 1.36 -34.62
N LEU A 138 9.96 1.42 -33.74
CA LEU A 138 8.63 0.91 -34.04
C LEU A 138 7.96 1.74 -35.12
N GLU A 139 7.10 1.11 -35.91
CA GLU A 139 6.21 1.81 -36.85
C GLU A 139 5.39 2.87 -36.09
N PRO A 140 5.22 4.10 -36.63
CA PRO A 140 4.55 5.19 -35.92
C PRO A 140 3.13 4.84 -35.43
N GLU A 141 2.37 4.07 -36.20
CA GLU A 141 1.01 3.65 -35.82
C GLU A 141 1.02 2.72 -34.60
N VAL A 142 1.94 1.76 -34.56
CA VAL A 142 2.09 0.82 -33.45
C VAL A 142 2.56 1.56 -32.19
N LEU A 143 3.50 2.49 -32.35
CA LEU A 143 4.01 3.32 -31.25
C LEU A 143 2.89 4.11 -30.57
N VAL A 144 2.00 4.75 -31.34
CA VAL A 144 0.86 5.51 -30.80
C VAL A 144 -0.10 4.60 -30.02
N GLN A 145 -0.42 3.42 -30.54
CA GLN A 145 -1.30 2.47 -29.86
C GLN A 145 -0.70 1.96 -28.54
N VAL A 146 0.60 1.63 -28.55
CA VAL A 146 1.32 1.17 -27.35
C VAL A 146 1.37 2.28 -26.29
N LEU A 147 1.71 3.51 -26.68
CA LEU A 147 1.76 4.65 -25.75
C LEU A 147 0.38 4.96 -25.18
N PHE A 148 -0.68 4.91 -25.99
CA PHE A 148 -2.05 5.09 -25.51
C PHE A 148 -2.44 4.00 -24.51
N ALA A 149 -2.17 2.74 -24.81
CA ALA A 149 -2.45 1.62 -23.91
C ALA A 149 -1.67 1.72 -22.58
N LEU A 150 -0.39 2.10 -22.64
CA LEU A 150 0.44 2.35 -21.45
C LEU A 150 -0.07 3.52 -20.62
N LYS A 151 -0.45 4.63 -21.25
CA LYS A 151 -1.06 5.79 -20.58
C LYS A 151 -2.34 5.38 -19.85
N MET A 152 -3.26 4.73 -20.56
CA MET A 152 -4.56 4.32 -20.00
C MET A 152 -4.39 3.31 -18.85
N SER A 153 -3.60 2.26 -19.06
CA SER A 153 -3.36 1.25 -18.02
C SER A 153 -2.57 1.82 -16.84
N GLY A 154 -1.57 2.66 -17.09
CA GLY A 154 -0.78 3.34 -16.07
C GLY A 154 -1.62 4.29 -15.21
N GLY A 155 -2.49 5.07 -15.86
CA GLY A 155 -3.44 5.95 -15.18
C GLY A 155 -4.46 5.18 -14.35
N PHE A 156 -5.00 4.08 -14.88
CA PHE A 156 -5.92 3.20 -14.14
C PHE A 156 -5.27 2.68 -12.86
N ILE A 157 -4.08 2.09 -12.99
CA ILE A 157 -3.33 1.51 -11.87
C ILE A 157 -3.01 2.60 -10.84
N GLY A 158 -2.59 3.79 -11.31
CA GLY A 158 -2.29 4.93 -10.45
C GLY A 158 -3.48 5.40 -9.64
N MET A 159 -4.64 5.59 -10.29
CA MET A 159 -5.88 5.96 -9.63
C MET A 159 -6.37 4.88 -8.66
N LEU A 160 -6.32 3.61 -9.07
CA LEU A 160 -6.70 2.49 -8.21
C LEU A 160 -5.82 2.42 -6.95
N LEU A 161 -4.50 2.59 -7.10
CA LEU A 161 -3.56 2.64 -5.97
C LEU A 161 -3.84 3.83 -5.04
N LEU A 162 -4.09 5.02 -5.60
CA LEU A 162 -4.43 6.22 -4.83
C LEU A 162 -5.69 6.00 -3.99
N VAL A 163 -6.78 5.57 -4.62
CA VAL A 163 -8.06 5.34 -3.93
C VAL A 163 -7.91 4.20 -2.93
N TYR A 164 -7.30 3.08 -3.31
CA TYR A 164 -7.11 1.94 -2.42
C TYR A 164 -6.29 2.33 -1.18
N SER A 165 -5.16 3.01 -1.36
CA SER A 165 -4.33 3.48 -0.24
C SER A 165 -5.08 4.42 0.71
N THR A 166 -5.99 5.24 0.18
CA THR A 166 -6.84 6.15 0.98
C THR A 166 -7.93 5.39 1.72
N THR A 167 -8.61 4.43 1.08
CA THR A 167 -9.63 3.61 1.75
C THR A 167 -9.07 2.76 2.89
N LEU A 168 -7.79 2.36 2.81
CA LEU A 168 -7.10 1.64 3.87
C LEU A 168 -6.94 2.46 5.17
N ILE A 169 -7.16 3.78 5.14
CA ILE A 169 -7.26 4.60 6.38
C ILE A 169 -8.36 4.04 7.29
N ILE A 170 -9.49 3.63 6.71
CA ILE A 170 -10.62 3.05 7.46
C ILE A 170 -10.19 1.72 8.10
N ALA A 171 -9.46 0.88 7.36
CA ALA A 171 -8.92 -0.37 7.88
C ALA A 171 -7.97 -0.14 9.06
N ALA A 172 -7.06 0.83 8.95
CA ALA A 172 -6.15 1.20 10.03
C ALA A 172 -6.92 1.76 11.24
N ALA A 173 -7.92 2.62 11.03
CA ALA A 173 -8.76 3.18 12.09
C ALA A 173 -9.52 2.07 12.86
N MET A 174 -10.04 1.05 12.16
CA MET A 174 -10.67 -0.11 12.81
C MET A 174 -9.69 -0.90 13.69
N VAL A 175 -8.41 -0.98 13.31
CA VAL A 175 -7.38 -1.62 14.15
C VAL A 175 -7.17 -0.83 15.44
N VAL A 176 -7.07 0.50 15.36
CA VAL A 176 -6.99 1.37 16.55
C VAL A 176 -8.23 1.22 17.43
N TYR A 177 -9.42 1.22 16.82
CA TYR A 177 -10.68 1.03 17.53
C TYR A 177 -10.73 -0.31 18.27
N ARG A 178 -10.33 -1.40 17.60
CA ARG A 178 -10.24 -2.74 18.22
C ARG A 178 -9.29 -2.73 19.43
N LEU A 179 -8.15 -2.05 19.32
CA LEU A 179 -7.18 -1.95 20.42
C LEU A 179 -7.76 -1.18 21.62
N ALA A 180 -8.44 -0.05 21.38
CA ALA A 180 -9.05 0.76 22.42
C ALA A 180 -10.15 0.03 23.21
N MET A 181 -10.78 -0.98 22.59
CA MET A 181 -11.83 -1.79 23.20
C MET A 181 -11.31 -2.94 24.06
N ILE A 182 -10.00 -3.21 24.07
CA ILE A 182 -9.41 -4.26 24.90
C ILE A 182 -9.47 -3.82 26.37
N LYS A 183 -10.29 -4.52 27.15
CA LYS A 183 -10.34 -4.34 28.61
C LYS A 183 -9.08 -4.96 29.22
N GLU A 184 -8.41 -4.22 30.10
CA GLU A 184 -7.39 -4.85 30.95
C GLU A 184 -8.08 -5.89 31.84
N PRO A 185 -7.56 -7.13 31.92
CA PRO A 185 -8.04 -8.06 32.92
C PRO A 185 -7.69 -7.48 34.30
N ASN A 186 -8.75 -7.20 35.08
CA ASN A 186 -8.68 -6.79 36.48
C ASN A 186 -7.78 -7.74 37.27
#